data_AF-A0A8J7F0I4-F1
#
_entry.id   AF-A0A8J7F0I4-F1
#
_cell.length_a   1.000
_cell.length_b   1.000
_cell.length_c   1.000
_cell.angle_alpha   90.00
_cell.angle_beta   90.00
_cell.angle_gamma   90.00
#
_symmetry.space_group_name_H-M   'P 1'
#
loop_
_entity.id
_entity.type
_entity.pdbx_description
1 polymer ?
#
loop_
_entity_poly.entity_id
_entity_poly.type
_entity_poly.pdbx_seq_one_letter_code
_entity_poly.pdbx_strand_id
1 'polypeptide(L)'
;MKNNNHPKSFWIIVTFLLTFGSSIFVGFLASISISKYYWGYYFNPPELPNKVEEFDKIRSITPVSSIKRNDGSRIFKIDTSNSCIEEIQSGIENPQSNCGTGKCNTEYCDNTRILLSLNKQGKLPKKTPYISPDKLNSLYNYLEETRILYQGEAGYNGELLSDKDSGDLISKGDGKRLEGIVVEAEDNQNQSLLFIAANGGQVSNDHYPYYEFLFKFYDNKSTPELIANNRFFYKIAGFEEFFVWYFIWMFLIVIGFILSIPMTFLLIRFKVYIKPQAISLSGEDYLLNNRRDAENTK
;
A
#
# COMPACT_ATOMS: atom_id res chain seq x y z
N MET A 1 -57.45 -23.92 16.51
CA MET A 1 -56.90 -22.65 17.06
C MET A 1 -55.73 -22.21 16.18
N LYS A 2 -55.82 -21.06 15.49
CA LYS A 2 -54.68 -20.51 14.72
C LYS A 2 -53.66 -19.96 15.71
N ASN A 3 -52.49 -20.57 15.76
CA ASN A 3 -51.40 -20.10 16.61
C ASN A 3 -50.78 -18.88 15.92
N ASN A 4 -51.14 -17.68 16.35
CA ASN A 4 -50.63 -16.42 15.81
C ASN A 4 -49.19 -16.17 16.29
N ASN A 5 -48.25 -16.98 15.81
CA ASN A 5 -46.82 -16.81 16.06
C ASN A 5 -46.22 -15.76 15.12
N HIS A 6 -46.71 -14.52 15.20
CA HIS A 6 -46.01 -13.41 14.56
C HIS A 6 -44.70 -13.15 15.32
N PRO A 7 -43.55 -13.01 14.64
CA PRO A 7 -42.31 -12.63 15.30
C PRO A 7 -42.51 -11.28 16.00
N LYS A 8 -42.14 -11.20 17.28
CA LYS A 8 -42.19 -9.93 18.02
C LYS A 8 -41.32 -8.92 17.28
N SER A 9 -41.82 -7.69 17.09
CA SER A 9 -41.12 -6.60 16.39
C SER A 9 -39.67 -6.42 16.85
N PHE A 10 -39.43 -6.57 18.14
CA PHE A 10 -38.10 -6.55 18.75
C PHE A 10 -37.10 -7.53 18.09
N TRP A 11 -37.53 -8.76 17.77
CA TRP A 11 -36.65 -9.75 17.14
C TRP A 11 -36.29 -9.41 15.70
N ILE A 12 -37.22 -8.78 14.97
CA ILE A 12 -36.95 -8.31 13.60
C ILE A 12 -35.85 -7.25 13.66
N ILE A 13 -35.98 -6.28 14.57
CA ILE A 13 -35.02 -5.19 14.76
C ILE A 13 -33.65 -5.75 15.15
N VAL A 14 -33.57 -6.65 16.13
CA VAL A 14 -32.28 -7.23 16.56
C VAL A 14 -31.62 -8.02 15.43
N THR A 15 -32.38 -8.84 14.69
CA THR A 15 -31.84 -9.61 13.56
C THR A 15 -31.33 -8.69 12.45
N PHE A 16 -32.09 -7.63 12.15
CA PHE A 16 -31.67 -6.61 11.20
C PHE A 16 -30.37 -5.93 11.63
N LEU A 17 -30.29 -5.44 12.86
CA LEU A 17 -29.08 -4.78 13.38
C LEU A 17 -27.86 -5.70 13.37
N LEU A 18 -28.02 -6.99 13.68
CA LEU A 18 -26.94 -7.96 13.62
C LEU A 18 -26.47 -8.21 12.18
N THR A 19 -27.41 -8.40 11.24
CA THR A 19 -27.06 -8.61 9.83
C THR A 19 -26.40 -7.38 9.23
N PHE A 20 -26.99 -6.20 9.42
CA PHE A 20 -26.45 -4.95 8.92
C PHE A 20 -25.10 -4.60 9.57
N GLY A 21 -24.97 -4.74 10.89
CA GLY A 21 -23.70 -4.53 11.59
C GLY A 21 -22.60 -5.46 11.11
N SER A 22 -22.92 -6.73 10.86
CA SER A 22 -21.97 -7.69 10.26
C SER A 22 -21.57 -7.29 8.85
N SER A 23 -22.53 -6.83 8.03
CA SER A 23 -22.24 -6.32 6.68
C SER A 23 -21.35 -5.07 6.70
N ILE A 24 -21.56 -4.14 7.64
CA ILE A 24 -20.68 -2.97 7.81
C ILE A 24 -19.25 -3.40 8.14
N PHE A 25 -19.10 -4.34 9.07
CA PHE A 25 -17.78 -4.84 9.49
C PHE A 25 -17.05 -5.54 8.35
N VAL A 26 -17.73 -6.45 7.64
CA VAL A 26 -17.16 -7.13 6.46
C VAL A 26 -16.83 -6.14 5.35
N GLY A 27 -17.72 -5.15 5.11
CA GLY A 27 -17.48 -4.08 4.15
C GLY A 27 -16.26 -3.23 4.49
N PHE A 28 -16.05 -2.92 5.76
CA PHE A 28 -14.86 -2.23 6.24
C PHE A 28 -13.59 -3.04 5.94
N LEU A 29 -13.56 -4.33 6.32
CA LEU A 29 -12.40 -5.21 6.04
C LEU A 29 -12.11 -5.36 4.54
N ALA A 30 -13.16 -5.47 3.72
CA ALA A 30 -13.01 -5.50 2.26
C ALA A 30 -12.44 -4.18 1.73
N SER A 31 -12.92 -3.04 2.22
CA SER A 31 -12.47 -1.72 1.77
C SER A 31 -10.98 -1.47 2.03
N ILE A 32 -10.48 -1.81 3.22
CA ILE A 32 -9.06 -1.66 3.57
C ILE A 32 -8.20 -2.66 2.79
N SER A 33 -8.72 -3.85 2.50
CA SER A 33 -8.02 -4.87 1.71
C SER A 33 -7.88 -4.45 0.25
N ILE A 34 -8.95 -3.89 -0.35
CA ILE A 34 -8.92 -3.33 -1.70
C ILE A 34 -7.95 -2.15 -1.75
N SER A 35 -7.99 -1.26 -0.75
CA SER A 35 -7.06 -0.13 -0.65
C SER A 35 -5.61 -0.61 -0.60
N LYS A 36 -5.30 -1.63 0.22
CA LYS A 36 -3.96 -2.23 0.29
C LYS A 36 -3.49 -2.82 -1.03
N TYR A 37 -4.39 -3.51 -1.75
CA TYR A 37 -4.06 -4.12 -3.04
C TYR A 37 -3.82 -3.06 -4.13
N TYR A 38 -4.67 -2.04 -4.19
CA TYR A 38 -4.63 -1.01 -5.23
C TYR A 38 -3.54 0.04 -4.97
N TRP A 39 -3.46 0.58 -3.75
CA TRP A 39 -2.55 1.67 -3.40
C TRP A 39 -1.26 1.21 -2.74
N GLY A 40 -1.17 -0.03 -2.29
CA GLY A 40 -0.04 -0.52 -1.50
C GLY A 40 -0.13 -0.19 0.00
N TYR A 41 -1.19 0.46 0.47
CA TYR A 41 -1.41 0.79 1.89
C TYR A 41 -2.88 0.68 2.32
N TYR A 42 -3.13 0.53 3.62
CA TYR A 42 -4.49 0.33 4.17
C TYR A 42 -5.28 1.65 4.33
N PHE A 43 -4.64 2.65 4.95
CA PHE A 43 -5.30 3.90 5.32
C PHE A 43 -4.57 5.11 4.73
N ASN A 44 -3.27 5.18 4.98
CA ASN A 44 -2.37 6.23 4.50
C ASN A 44 -1.10 5.58 3.95
N PRO A 45 -0.39 6.27 3.04
CA PRO A 45 0.96 5.86 2.62
C PRO A 45 1.87 5.59 3.83
N PRO A 46 2.75 4.58 3.75
CA PRO A 46 3.64 4.25 4.85
C PRO A 46 4.57 5.42 5.17
N GLU A 47 4.88 5.63 6.45
CA GLU A 47 5.93 6.55 6.90
C GLU A 47 7.31 6.13 6.36
N LEU A 48 8.26 7.07 6.37
CA LEU A 48 9.64 6.75 6.03
C LEU A 48 10.15 5.62 6.94
N PRO A 49 11.03 4.72 6.45
CA PRO A 49 11.61 3.69 7.29
C PRO A 49 12.28 4.30 8.54
N ASN A 50 11.92 3.84 9.74
CA ASN A 50 12.38 4.43 11.01
C ASN A 50 13.90 4.64 11.09
N LYS A 51 14.69 3.79 10.43
CA LYS A 51 16.16 3.86 10.40
C LYS A 51 16.70 5.08 9.65
N VAL A 52 15.86 5.80 8.90
CA VAL A 52 16.17 7.15 8.39
C VAL A 52 16.40 8.15 9.51
N GLU A 53 15.69 8.01 10.64
CA GLU A 53 15.87 8.90 11.81
C GLU A 53 17.24 8.71 12.47
N GLU A 54 17.89 7.56 12.23
CA GLU A 54 19.23 7.25 12.73
C GLU A 54 20.34 7.87 11.88
N PHE A 55 20.03 8.49 10.72
CA PHE A 55 21.03 9.16 9.91
C PHE A 55 21.69 10.27 10.75
N ASP A 56 22.99 10.21 10.91
CA ASP A 56 23.77 11.19 11.68
C ASP A 56 24.49 12.15 10.73
N LYS A 57 25.12 11.60 9.69
CA LYS A 57 25.90 12.38 8.72
C LYS A 57 25.45 12.09 7.29
N ILE A 58 24.94 13.12 6.61
CA ILE A 58 24.60 13.04 5.19
C ILE A 58 25.87 13.25 4.35
N ARG A 59 26.23 12.24 3.56
CA ARG A 59 27.42 12.24 2.70
C ARG A 59 27.13 12.82 1.32
N SER A 60 26.02 12.43 0.71
CA SER A 60 25.62 12.92 -0.61
C SER A 60 24.10 12.92 -0.75
N ILE A 61 23.58 13.81 -1.60
CA ILE A 61 22.21 13.79 -2.08
C ILE A 61 22.29 13.96 -3.59
N THR A 62 21.92 12.91 -4.31
CA THR A 62 22.11 12.82 -5.75
C THR A 62 20.77 12.78 -6.47
N PRO A 63 20.50 13.75 -7.34
CA PRO A 63 19.42 13.70 -8.34
C PRO A 63 19.59 12.54 -9.29
N VAL A 64 18.59 11.69 -9.47
CA VAL A 64 18.72 10.55 -10.38
C VAL A 64 17.53 10.35 -11.30
N SER A 65 17.84 9.90 -12.51
CA SER A 65 16.89 9.33 -13.46
C SER A 65 17.48 8.06 -14.06
N SER A 66 16.68 7.02 -14.24
CA SER A 66 17.16 5.78 -14.85
C SER A 66 17.07 5.86 -16.37
N ILE A 67 18.13 5.44 -17.06
CA ILE A 67 18.15 5.23 -18.51
C ILE A 67 18.24 3.74 -18.83
N LYS A 68 17.75 3.34 -20.00
CA LYS A 68 17.88 1.98 -20.51
C LYS A 68 18.96 1.97 -21.60
N ARG A 69 20.01 1.20 -21.38
CA ARG A 69 21.09 1.01 -22.35
C ARG A 69 20.63 0.14 -23.50
N ASN A 70 21.39 0.17 -24.59
CA ASN A 70 21.12 -0.64 -25.78
C ASN A 70 21.18 -2.16 -25.53
N ASP A 71 21.90 -2.61 -24.51
CA ASP A 71 21.93 -4.02 -24.06
C ASP A 71 20.70 -4.42 -23.23
N GLY A 72 19.78 -3.48 -22.99
CA GLY A 72 18.56 -3.66 -22.21
C GLY A 72 18.74 -3.44 -20.71
N SER A 73 19.99 -3.32 -20.22
CA SER A 73 20.27 -2.99 -18.82
C SER A 73 19.83 -1.57 -18.48
N ARG A 74 19.60 -1.32 -17.20
CA ARG A 74 19.21 -0.01 -16.69
C ARG A 74 20.25 0.49 -15.70
N ILE A 75 20.53 1.78 -15.79
CA ILE A 75 21.44 2.48 -14.86
C ILE A 75 20.86 3.82 -14.46
N PHE A 76 21.27 4.32 -13.31
CA PHE A 76 21.00 5.71 -12.93
C PHE A 76 22.00 6.65 -13.59
N LYS A 77 21.50 7.79 -14.09
CA LYS A 77 22.28 8.97 -14.42
C LYS A 77 21.94 10.09 -13.45
N ILE A 78 22.92 10.97 -13.21
CA ILE A 78 22.65 12.20 -12.46
C ILE A 78 21.73 13.07 -13.32
N ASP A 79 20.59 13.45 -12.78
CA ASP A 79 19.58 14.25 -13.50
C ASP A 79 19.25 15.52 -12.73
N THR A 80 19.99 16.59 -13.01
CA THR A 80 19.74 17.92 -12.45
C THR A 80 18.63 18.68 -13.15
N SER A 81 18.11 18.16 -14.28
CA SER A 81 17.06 18.84 -15.05
C SER A 81 15.67 18.71 -14.42
N ASN A 82 15.55 17.84 -13.42
CA ASN A 82 14.31 17.67 -12.68
C ASN A 82 14.06 18.89 -11.79
N SER A 83 13.05 19.69 -12.10
CA SER A 83 12.77 20.98 -11.47
C SER A 83 12.58 20.86 -9.95
N CYS A 84 12.09 19.71 -9.47
CA CYS A 84 11.96 19.42 -8.05
C CYS A 84 13.29 19.56 -7.31
N ILE A 85 14.44 19.32 -7.95
CA ILE A 85 15.75 19.32 -7.29
C ILE A 85 16.37 20.70 -7.22
N GLU A 86 16.23 21.51 -8.27
CA GLU A 86 16.53 22.93 -8.18
C GLU A 86 15.60 23.62 -7.15
N GLU A 87 14.34 23.18 -7.06
CA GLU A 87 13.37 23.61 -6.04
C GLU A 87 13.68 23.06 -4.65
N ILE A 88 14.26 21.87 -4.51
CA ILE A 88 14.79 21.35 -3.23
C ILE A 88 15.97 22.19 -2.78
N GLN A 89 16.92 22.47 -3.66
CA GLN A 89 18.13 23.22 -3.34
C GLN A 89 17.78 24.67 -2.99
N SER A 90 16.83 25.28 -3.72
CA SER A 90 16.29 26.59 -3.38
C SER A 90 15.31 26.55 -2.20
N GLY A 91 14.64 25.43 -1.94
CA GLY A 91 13.71 25.22 -0.82
C GLY A 91 14.41 24.98 0.52
N ILE A 92 15.64 24.47 0.51
CA ILE A 92 16.57 24.52 1.65
C ILE A 92 16.85 25.99 2.03
N GLU A 93 16.86 26.90 1.06
CA GLU A 93 17.03 28.35 1.27
C GLU A 93 15.69 29.06 1.55
N ASN A 94 14.56 28.51 1.08
CA ASN A 94 13.21 29.06 1.27
C ASN A 94 12.15 27.95 1.49
N PRO A 95 11.86 27.55 2.75
CA PRO A 95 10.97 26.43 3.06
C PRO A 95 9.48 26.63 2.68
N GLN A 96 9.14 27.76 2.07
CA GLN A 96 7.82 28.04 1.49
C GLN A 96 7.76 27.81 -0.03
N SER A 97 8.88 27.50 -0.70
CA SER A 97 8.84 27.14 -2.11
C SER A 97 8.22 25.75 -2.24
N ASN A 98 6.97 25.72 -2.66
CA ASN A 98 6.33 24.48 -3.07
C ASN A 98 7.22 23.84 -4.14
N CYS A 99 7.75 22.64 -3.89
CA CYS A 99 8.09 21.69 -4.94
C CYS A 99 6.78 21.25 -5.63
N GLY A 100 6.10 22.22 -6.21
CA GLY A 100 4.77 22.14 -6.78
C GLY A 100 4.89 22.18 -8.27
N THR A 101 5.53 21.16 -8.85
CA THR A 101 5.15 20.81 -10.22
C THR A 101 3.64 20.55 -10.17
N GLY A 102 2.86 21.19 -11.03
CA GLY A 102 1.40 20.98 -11.13
C GLY A 102 0.98 19.57 -11.56
N LYS A 103 1.79 18.55 -11.23
CA LYS A 103 1.59 17.12 -11.46
C LYS A 103 1.65 16.28 -10.17
N CYS A 104 2.40 16.69 -9.14
CA CYS A 104 2.32 16.07 -7.80
C CYS A 104 1.57 17.01 -6.86
N ASN A 105 0.26 16.79 -6.78
CA ASN A 105 -0.65 17.68 -6.05
C ASN A 105 -0.75 17.32 -4.55
N THR A 106 0.10 16.40 -4.07
CA THR A 106 0.00 15.85 -2.72
C THR A 106 1.37 15.62 -2.09
N GLU A 107 1.44 15.76 -0.77
CA GLU A 107 2.60 15.50 0.10
C GLU A 107 3.13 14.06 0.05
N TYR A 108 2.46 13.16 -0.68
CA TYR A 108 2.67 11.72 -0.63
C TYR A 108 3.48 11.14 -1.79
N CYS A 109 3.49 11.78 -2.96
CA CYS A 109 4.22 11.32 -4.16
C CYS A 109 5.56 12.04 -4.38
N ASP A 110 6.01 12.75 -3.34
CA ASP A 110 7.17 13.60 -3.44
C ASP A 110 8.45 12.83 -3.09
N ASN A 111 9.38 12.78 -4.03
CA ASN A 111 10.73 12.26 -3.79
C ASN A 111 11.44 13.03 -2.66
N THR A 112 10.94 14.22 -2.29
CA THR A 112 11.47 15.07 -1.21
C THR A 112 11.13 14.60 0.20
N ARG A 113 10.27 13.58 0.43
CA ARG A 113 9.84 13.17 1.79
C ARG A 113 11.01 13.00 2.76
N ILE A 114 12.06 12.31 2.33
CA ILE A 114 13.30 12.14 3.09
C ILE A 114 13.99 13.48 3.39
N LEU A 115 14.03 14.40 2.43
CA LEU A 115 14.65 15.71 2.59
C LEU A 115 13.86 16.58 3.58
N LEU A 116 12.54 16.56 3.51
CA LEU A 116 11.67 17.22 4.48
C LEU A 116 11.90 16.65 5.89
N SER A 117 12.04 15.33 6.01
CA SER A 117 12.37 14.68 7.29
C SER A 117 13.74 15.11 7.82
N LEU A 118 14.78 15.09 6.98
CA LEU A 118 16.13 15.54 7.34
C LEU A 118 16.16 17.03 7.72
N ASN A 119 15.39 17.88 7.03
CA ASN A 119 15.27 19.30 7.33
C ASN A 119 14.61 19.52 8.70
N LYS A 120 13.49 18.83 8.97
CA LYS A 120 12.80 18.88 10.27
C LYS A 120 13.70 18.44 11.42
N GLN A 121 14.63 17.52 11.17
CA GLN A 121 15.63 17.05 12.14
C GLN A 121 16.86 17.96 12.26
N GLY A 122 16.98 19.01 11.43
CA GLY A 122 18.17 19.86 11.37
C GLY A 122 19.42 19.17 10.82
N LYS A 123 19.25 18.06 10.10
CA LYS A 123 20.33 17.21 9.56
C LYS A 123 20.60 17.41 8.08
N LEU A 124 19.75 18.16 7.38
CA LEU A 124 19.90 18.45 5.97
C LEU A 124 21.08 19.45 5.77
N PRO A 125 22.20 19.04 5.16
CA PRO A 125 23.33 19.94 4.97
C PRO A 125 23.02 21.01 3.91
N LYS A 126 23.63 22.19 4.06
CA LYS A 126 23.47 23.32 3.11
C LYS A 126 23.96 23.00 1.70
N LYS A 127 24.96 22.13 1.58
CA LYS A 127 25.52 21.66 0.32
C LYS A 127 25.88 20.19 0.46
N THR A 128 25.53 19.40 -0.54
CA THR A 128 25.95 18.00 -0.64
C THR A 128 26.68 17.75 -1.94
N PRO A 129 27.78 16.99 -1.91
CA PRO A 129 28.31 16.42 -3.13
C PRO A 129 27.30 15.40 -3.70
N TYR A 130 27.56 14.99 -4.94
CA TYR A 130 26.90 13.85 -5.55
C TYR A 130 27.68 12.57 -5.27
N ILE A 131 26.97 11.44 -5.26
CA ILE A 131 27.54 10.09 -5.22
C ILE A 131 28.49 9.87 -6.41
N SER A 132 29.48 9.01 -6.23
CA SER A 132 30.40 8.68 -7.33
C SER A 132 29.65 7.97 -8.48
N PRO A 133 30.00 8.26 -9.75
CA PRO A 133 29.37 7.60 -10.91
C PRO A 133 29.46 6.07 -10.88
N ASP A 134 30.57 5.51 -10.41
CA ASP A 134 30.75 4.05 -10.35
C ASP A 134 29.77 3.40 -9.38
N LYS A 135 29.60 3.99 -8.19
CA LYS A 135 28.62 3.50 -7.22
C LYS A 135 27.21 3.66 -7.78
N LEU A 136 26.89 4.81 -8.39
CA LEU A 136 25.60 5.09 -9.01
C LEU A 136 25.20 4.05 -10.07
N ASN A 137 26.14 3.69 -10.94
CA ASN A 137 25.93 2.72 -12.01
C ASN A 137 25.56 1.32 -11.50
N SER A 138 25.98 0.96 -10.28
CA SER A 138 25.65 -0.34 -9.67
C SER A 138 24.28 -0.37 -8.99
N LEU A 139 23.74 0.79 -8.58
CA LEU A 139 22.57 0.85 -7.70
C LEU A 139 21.30 0.27 -8.34
N TYR A 140 21.11 0.48 -9.64
CA TYR A 140 19.91 0.00 -10.30
C TYR A 140 19.85 -1.54 -10.31
N ASN A 141 21.00 -2.22 -10.45
CA ASN A 141 21.06 -3.68 -10.37
C ASN A 141 20.62 -4.19 -8.99
N TYR A 142 21.04 -3.53 -7.92
CA TYR A 142 20.58 -3.87 -6.56
C TYR A 142 19.06 -3.75 -6.42
N LEU A 143 18.45 -2.75 -7.07
CA LEU A 143 16.99 -2.59 -7.08
C LEU A 143 16.29 -3.70 -7.87
N GLU A 144 16.81 -4.09 -9.05
CA GLU A 144 16.22 -5.18 -9.83
C GLU A 144 16.30 -6.53 -9.10
N GLU A 145 17.40 -6.79 -8.40
CA GLU A 145 17.59 -8.01 -7.61
C GLU A 145 16.53 -8.17 -6.51
N THR A 146 15.96 -7.07 -6.01
CA THR A 146 14.87 -7.13 -5.01
C THR A 146 13.57 -7.69 -5.57
N ARG A 147 13.36 -7.64 -6.90
CA ARG A 147 12.10 -7.98 -7.57
C ARG A 147 10.87 -7.18 -7.07
N ILE A 148 11.08 -6.03 -6.43
CA ILE A 148 10.01 -5.17 -5.92
C ILE A 148 9.48 -4.21 -7.00
N LEU A 149 10.33 -3.88 -7.97
CA LEU A 149 10.00 -3.00 -9.09
C LEU A 149 8.86 -3.57 -9.94
N TYR A 150 7.86 -2.73 -10.18
CA TYR A 150 6.67 -3.10 -10.92
C TYR A 150 6.89 -2.95 -12.42
N GLN A 151 6.47 -3.95 -13.19
CA GLN A 151 6.44 -3.88 -14.65
C GLN A 151 5.12 -3.24 -15.09
N GLY A 152 5.17 -2.36 -16.09
CA GLY A 152 3.94 -1.83 -16.68
C GLY A 152 3.09 -2.93 -17.34
N GLU A 153 1.77 -2.75 -17.31
CA GLU A 153 0.82 -3.56 -18.04
C GLU A 153 1.04 -3.45 -19.56
N ALA A 154 0.45 -4.36 -20.34
CA ALA A 154 0.52 -4.29 -21.80
C ALA A 154 0.01 -2.93 -22.30
N GLY A 155 0.87 -2.19 -23.01
CA GLY A 155 0.61 -0.81 -23.44
C GLY A 155 1.31 0.27 -22.61
N TYR A 156 1.87 -0.08 -21.44
CA TYR A 156 2.59 0.82 -20.52
C TYR A 156 4.08 0.48 -20.40
N ASN A 157 4.69 0.01 -21.50
CA ASN A 157 6.13 -0.26 -21.56
C ASN A 157 6.96 0.99 -21.88
N GLY A 158 6.32 2.15 -21.94
CA GLY A 158 6.88 3.43 -22.31
C GLY A 158 7.33 3.54 -23.77
N GLU A 159 7.43 4.77 -24.26
CA GLU A 159 8.07 5.07 -25.54
C GLU A 159 9.59 5.14 -25.34
N LEU A 160 10.36 4.40 -26.15
CA LEU A 160 11.82 4.48 -26.10
C LEU A 160 12.28 5.62 -27.02
N LEU A 161 12.78 6.70 -26.42
CA LEU A 161 13.36 7.82 -27.13
C LEU A 161 14.88 7.78 -27.04
N SER A 162 15.58 8.01 -28.14
CA SER A 162 17.03 8.12 -28.12
C SER A 162 17.47 9.39 -27.38
N ASP A 163 18.36 9.25 -26.40
CA ASP A 163 19.09 10.33 -25.78
C ASP A 163 20.04 10.94 -26.82
N LYS A 164 19.94 12.26 -27.04
CA LYS A 164 20.67 12.93 -28.11
C LYS A 164 22.18 12.90 -27.90
N ASP A 165 22.63 12.79 -26.65
CA ASP A 165 24.04 12.91 -26.29
C ASP A 165 24.70 11.54 -26.19
N SER A 166 24.02 10.54 -25.58
CA SER A 166 24.60 9.20 -25.41
C SER A 166 24.15 8.17 -26.46
N GLY A 167 23.03 8.41 -27.14
CA GLY A 167 22.38 7.41 -27.99
C GLY A 167 21.72 6.26 -27.22
N ASP A 168 21.65 6.33 -25.88
CA ASP A 168 20.91 5.38 -25.06
C ASP A 168 19.40 5.63 -25.16
N LEU A 169 18.59 4.66 -24.74
CA LEU A 169 17.13 4.77 -24.80
C LEU A 169 16.57 5.29 -23.47
N ILE A 170 16.00 6.48 -23.51
CA ILE A 170 15.15 7.02 -22.46
C ILE A 170 13.74 6.46 -22.66
N SER A 171 13.33 5.54 -21.80
CA SER A 171 11.93 5.10 -21.79
C SER A 171 11.05 6.16 -21.14
N LYS A 172 10.17 6.84 -21.88
CA LYS A 172 9.11 7.67 -21.29
C LYS A 172 7.92 6.79 -20.94
N GLY A 173 7.72 6.55 -19.65
CA GLY A 173 6.51 5.90 -19.14
C GLY A 173 6.56 4.37 -18.96
N ASP A 174 7.74 3.73 -18.95
CA ASP A 174 7.87 2.35 -18.46
C ASP A 174 7.77 2.33 -16.94
N GLY A 175 6.94 1.44 -16.37
CA GLY A 175 6.84 1.20 -14.93
C GLY A 175 8.18 1.02 -14.20
N LYS A 176 9.21 0.52 -14.90
CA LYS A 176 10.57 0.37 -14.37
C LYS A 176 11.45 1.62 -14.49
N ARG A 177 11.07 2.65 -15.23
CA ARG A 177 11.79 3.93 -15.18
C ARG A 177 11.71 4.49 -13.76
N LEU A 178 12.84 4.85 -13.18
CA LEU A 178 12.92 5.45 -11.86
C LEU A 178 13.44 6.88 -11.94
N GLU A 179 12.78 7.80 -11.23
CA GLU A 179 13.18 9.21 -11.10
C GLU A 179 13.06 9.66 -9.65
N GLY A 180 14.12 10.22 -9.09
CA GLY A 180 14.08 10.78 -7.76
C GLY A 180 15.44 11.08 -7.19
N ILE A 181 15.68 10.68 -5.94
CA ILE A 181 16.90 11.03 -5.22
C ILE A 181 17.53 9.81 -4.55
N VAL A 182 18.85 9.86 -4.49
CA VAL A 182 19.69 8.92 -3.76
C VAL A 182 20.40 9.70 -2.65
N VAL A 183 20.25 9.23 -1.41
CA VAL A 183 20.89 9.83 -0.23
C VAL A 183 21.89 8.84 0.34
N GLU A 184 23.16 9.22 0.38
CA GLU A 184 24.17 8.48 1.15
C GLU A 184 24.27 9.10 2.54
N ALA A 185 24.21 8.25 3.55
CA ALA A 185 24.32 8.66 4.95
C ALA A 185 25.19 7.70 5.75
N GLU A 186 25.61 8.16 6.93
CA GLU A 186 26.14 7.33 7.99
C GLU A 186 25.20 7.44 9.19
N ASP A 187 24.97 6.32 9.87
CA ASP A 187 24.28 6.34 11.16
C ASP A 187 25.24 6.72 12.30
N ASN A 188 24.69 6.78 13.51
CA ASN A 188 25.45 7.05 14.75
C ASN A 188 26.54 6.01 15.07
N GLN A 189 26.57 4.87 14.37
CA GLN A 189 27.60 3.84 14.48
C GLN A 189 28.61 3.92 13.33
N ASN A 190 28.58 4.99 12.53
CA ASN A 190 29.36 5.15 11.29
C ASN A 190 29.09 4.05 10.24
N GLN A 191 27.93 3.39 10.28
CA GLN A 191 27.56 2.42 9.24
C GLN A 191 27.07 3.17 8.01
N SER A 192 27.56 2.78 6.83
CA SER A 192 27.13 3.39 5.57
C SER A 192 25.74 2.90 5.17
N LEU A 193 24.83 3.85 5.02
CA LEU A 193 23.45 3.66 4.60
C LEU A 193 23.21 4.37 3.28
N LEU A 194 22.33 3.80 2.46
CA LEU A 194 21.92 4.38 1.19
C LEU A 194 20.40 4.31 1.11
N PHE A 195 19.79 5.47 0.99
CA PHE A 195 18.35 5.61 0.80
C PHE A 195 18.05 6.03 -0.63
N ILE A 196 17.09 5.38 -1.27
CA ILE A 196 16.63 5.70 -2.62
C ILE A 196 15.14 5.99 -2.52
N ALA A 197 14.72 7.21 -2.83
CA ALA A 197 13.31 7.58 -3.03
C ALA A 197 13.11 7.90 -4.50
N ALA A 198 12.26 7.14 -5.17
CA ALA A 198 12.04 7.31 -6.61
C ALA A 198 10.59 7.02 -7.02
N ASN A 199 10.08 7.87 -7.89
CA ASN A 199 8.89 7.65 -8.69
C ASN A 199 9.21 6.67 -9.82
N GLY A 200 8.33 5.69 -9.99
CA GLY A 200 8.30 4.84 -11.17
C GLY A 200 7.57 5.49 -12.33
N GLY A 201 7.77 4.98 -13.54
CA GLY A 201 6.90 5.32 -14.67
C GLY A 201 5.50 4.72 -14.51
N GLN A 202 4.64 5.03 -15.48
CA GLN A 202 3.25 4.58 -15.47
C GLN A 202 3.17 3.05 -15.58
N VAL A 203 2.42 2.41 -14.68
CA VAL A 203 2.21 0.95 -14.71
C VAL A 203 0.86 0.54 -15.28
N SER A 204 -0.14 1.41 -15.11
CA SER A 204 -1.48 1.29 -15.71
C SER A 204 -2.11 2.68 -15.78
N ASN A 205 -3.36 2.81 -16.24
CA ASN A 205 -3.97 4.12 -16.48
C ASN A 205 -3.89 5.04 -15.26
N ASP A 206 -3.15 6.15 -15.42
CA ASP A 206 -2.75 7.12 -14.41
C ASP A 206 -2.18 6.55 -13.11
N HIS A 207 -1.66 5.33 -13.12
CA HIS A 207 -1.19 4.62 -11.94
C HIS A 207 0.34 4.59 -11.93
N TYR A 208 0.96 5.20 -10.91
CA TYR A 208 2.41 5.34 -10.81
C TYR A 208 2.89 4.78 -9.48
N PRO A 209 3.90 3.89 -9.45
CA PRO A 209 4.48 3.43 -8.21
C PRO A 209 5.45 4.47 -7.66
N TYR A 210 5.53 4.56 -6.35
CA TYR A 210 6.58 5.25 -5.61
C TYR A 210 7.32 4.22 -4.79
N TYR A 211 8.64 4.34 -4.76
CA TYR A 211 9.52 3.42 -4.07
C TYR A 211 10.43 4.15 -3.10
N GLU A 212 10.58 3.55 -1.91
CA GLU A 212 11.62 3.90 -0.96
C GLU A 212 12.40 2.63 -0.65
N PHE A 213 13.72 2.67 -0.84
CA PHE A 213 14.60 1.57 -0.49
C PHE A 213 15.67 2.08 0.46
N LEU A 214 15.91 1.32 1.53
CA LEU A 214 17.00 1.57 2.45
C LEU A 214 17.94 0.38 2.44
N PHE A 215 19.18 0.65 2.08
CA PHE A 215 20.26 -0.31 1.99
C PHE A 215 21.31 -0.04 3.06
N LYS A 216 21.92 -1.11 3.55
CA LYS A 216 23.08 -1.08 4.43
C LYS A 216 24.29 -1.69 3.74
N PHE A 217 25.39 -0.95 3.73
CA PHE A 217 26.67 -1.42 3.21
C PHE A 217 27.51 -1.99 4.36
N TYR A 218 28.14 -3.13 4.11
CA TYR A 218 29.09 -3.76 5.04
C TYR A 218 30.45 -3.85 4.36
N ASP A 219 31.52 -3.57 5.10
CA ASP A 219 32.89 -3.60 4.56
C ASP A 219 33.30 -4.98 4.01
N ASN A 220 32.65 -6.05 4.49
CA ASN A 220 32.93 -7.43 4.11
C ASN A 220 32.00 -8.00 3.02
N LYS A 221 31.05 -7.22 2.48
CA LYS A 221 30.11 -7.66 1.45
C LYS A 221 30.21 -6.79 0.20
N SER A 222 30.22 -7.44 -0.96
CA SER A 222 30.21 -6.75 -2.26
C SER A 222 28.83 -6.21 -2.64
N THR A 223 27.76 -6.75 -2.05
CA THR A 223 26.39 -6.32 -2.28
C THR A 223 25.80 -5.72 -0.99
N PRO A 224 25.08 -4.58 -1.09
CA PRO A 224 24.39 -4.04 0.07
C PRO A 224 23.20 -4.91 0.47
N GLU A 225 22.84 -4.86 1.75
CA GLU A 225 21.66 -5.55 2.28
C GLU A 225 20.47 -4.59 2.25
N LEU A 226 19.35 -5.01 1.65
CA LEU A 226 18.09 -4.29 1.75
C LEU A 226 17.52 -4.46 3.17
N ILE A 227 17.51 -3.39 3.96
CA ILE A 227 17.05 -3.44 5.36
C ILE A 227 15.59 -2.99 5.52
N ALA A 228 15.12 -2.10 4.64
CA ALA A 228 13.73 -1.67 4.63
C ALA A 228 13.32 -1.21 3.23
N ASN A 229 12.04 -1.33 2.92
CA ASN A 229 11.47 -0.75 1.71
C ASN A 229 10.02 -0.34 1.95
N ASN A 230 9.59 0.69 1.23
CA ASN A 230 8.19 1.00 1.03
C ASN A 230 7.89 1.01 -0.47
N ARG A 231 6.71 0.52 -0.83
CA ARG A 231 6.14 0.67 -2.15
C ARG A 231 4.67 1.00 -2.02
N PHE A 232 4.26 2.06 -2.66
CA PHE A 232 2.86 2.45 -2.79
C PHE A 232 2.63 3.10 -4.14
N PHE A 233 1.38 3.42 -4.44
CA PHE A 233 1.02 4.01 -5.71
C PHE A 233 0.32 5.35 -5.52
N TYR A 234 0.39 6.16 -6.56
CA TYR A 234 -0.31 7.44 -6.64
C TYR A 234 -0.85 7.65 -8.07
N LYS A 235 -1.75 8.64 -8.21
CA LYS A 235 -2.34 9.03 -9.49
C LYS A 235 -2.19 10.53 -9.72
N ILE A 236 -2.06 10.91 -10.99
CA ILE A 236 -1.90 12.32 -11.41
C ILE A 236 -3.25 12.93 -11.83
N ALA A 237 -4.10 12.16 -12.51
CA ALA A 237 -5.42 12.59 -12.93
C ALA A 237 -6.37 11.38 -12.91
N GLY A 238 -7.61 11.59 -12.49
CA GLY A 238 -8.63 10.54 -12.55
C GLY A 238 -9.66 10.66 -11.45
N PHE A 239 -10.87 10.17 -11.74
CA PHE A 239 -11.96 10.03 -10.77
C PHE A 239 -11.62 9.01 -9.66
N GLU A 240 -10.55 8.24 -9.82
CA GLU A 240 -10.25 7.02 -9.06
C GLU A 240 -9.83 7.24 -7.58
N GLU A 241 -9.90 8.46 -7.06
CA GLU A 241 -9.95 8.71 -5.60
C GLU A 241 -11.07 7.88 -4.93
N PHE A 242 -12.10 7.43 -5.67
CA PHE A 242 -13.10 6.46 -5.17
C PHE A 242 -12.52 5.13 -4.68
N PHE A 243 -11.30 4.76 -5.06
CA PHE A 243 -10.67 3.53 -4.57
C PHE A 243 -9.93 3.72 -3.23
N VAL A 244 -10.02 4.89 -2.60
CA VAL A 244 -9.58 5.03 -1.21
C VAL A 244 -10.58 4.33 -0.29
N TRP A 245 -10.10 3.71 0.79
CA TRP A 245 -10.88 2.82 1.64
C TRP A 245 -12.22 3.42 2.11
N TYR A 246 -12.26 4.72 2.44
CA TYR A 246 -13.48 5.34 2.97
C TYR A 246 -14.58 5.48 1.91
N PHE A 247 -14.24 5.75 0.65
CA PHE A 247 -15.21 5.77 -0.45
C PHE A 247 -15.77 4.38 -0.74
N ILE A 248 -14.88 3.37 -0.83
CA ILE A 248 -15.29 1.96 -1.00
C ILE A 248 -16.18 1.53 0.17
N TRP A 249 -15.82 1.90 1.39
CA TRP A 249 -16.58 1.55 2.58
C TRP A 249 -17.98 2.16 2.55
N MET A 250 -18.13 3.44 2.22
CA MET A 250 -19.45 4.06 2.05
C MET A 250 -20.31 3.33 1.01
N PHE A 251 -19.72 2.94 -0.13
CA PHE A 251 -20.42 2.17 -1.15
C PHE A 251 -20.87 0.80 -0.63
N LEU A 252 -20.01 0.09 0.09
CA LEU A 252 -20.31 -1.21 0.68
C LEU A 252 -21.33 -1.12 1.83
N ILE A 253 -21.41 -0.01 2.56
CA ILE A 253 -22.46 0.25 3.56
C ILE A 253 -23.83 0.31 2.86
N VAL A 254 -23.94 1.04 1.74
CA VAL A 254 -25.21 1.14 0.99
C VAL A 254 -25.66 -0.22 0.49
N ILE A 255 -24.74 -1.01 -0.09
CA ILE A 255 -25.03 -2.38 -0.52
C ILE A 255 -25.42 -3.25 0.68
N GLY A 256 -24.65 -3.19 1.77
CA GLY A 256 -24.91 -3.94 3.00
C GLY A 256 -26.30 -3.64 3.58
N PHE A 257 -26.72 -2.37 3.56
CA PHE A 257 -28.06 -1.97 3.98
C PHE A 257 -29.13 -2.63 3.11
N ILE A 258 -29.02 -2.52 1.79
CA ILE A 258 -30.00 -3.10 0.84
C ILE A 258 -30.08 -4.62 1.01
N LEU A 259 -28.95 -5.31 1.18
CA LEU A 259 -28.89 -6.77 1.33
C LEU A 259 -29.32 -7.26 2.72
N SER A 260 -29.15 -6.46 3.77
CA SER A 260 -29.55 -6.83 5.13
C SER A 260 -31.07 -7.00 5.27
N ILE A 261 -31.87 -6.29 4.49
CA ILE A 261 -33.34 -6.38 4.49
C ILE A 261 -33.83 -7.79 4.09
N PRO A 262 -33.57 -8.30 2.86
CA PRO A 262 -34.02 -9.64 2.46
C PRO A 262 -33.37 -10.74 3.32
N MET A 263 -32.10 -10.56 3.72
CA MET A 263 -31.41 -11.52 4.58
C MET A 263 -32.08 -11.65 5.96
N THR A 264 -32.52 -10.52 6.54
CA THR A 264 -33.27 -10.52 7.81
C THR A 264 -34.56 -11.34 7.68
N PHE A 265 -35.35 -11.12 6.63
CA PHE A 265 -36.58 -11.88 6.40
C PHE A 265 -36.30 -13.37 6.22
N LEU A 266 -35.22 -13.71 5.50
CA LEU A 266 -34.79 -15.09 5.30
C LEU A 266 -34.41 -15.77 6.63
N LEU A 267 -33.57 -15.12 7.46
CA LEU A 267 -33.17 -15.67 8.76
C LEU A 267 -34.35 -15.86 9.72
N ILE A 268 -35.31 -14.93 9.72
CA ILE A 268 -36.53 -15.06 10.52
C ILE A 268 -37.36 -16.25 10.06
N ARG A 269 -37.50 -16.46 8.73
CA ARG A 269 -38.17 -17.64 8.18
C ARG A 269 -37.47 -18.93 8.60
N PHE A 270 -36.14 -19.00 8.47
CA PHE A 270 -35.37 -20.18 8.88
C PHE A 270 -35.50 -20.50 10.37
N LYS A 271 -35.49 -19.50 11.24
CA LYS A 271 -35.70 -19.69 12.69
C LYS A 271 -37.05 -20.33 13.01
N VAL A 272 -38.10 -20.04 12.24
CA VAL A 272 -39.42 -20.68 12.40
C VAL A 272 -39.33 -22.18 12.07
N TYR A 273 -38.54 -22.57 11.07
CA TYR A 273 -38.35 -23.98 10.70
C TYR A 273 -37.45 -24.77 11.64
N ILE A 274 -36.44 -24.13 12.25
CA ILE A 274 -35.48 -24.77 13.16
C ILE A 274 -36.03 -24.85 14.59
N LYS A 275 -37.27 -24.40 14.85
CA LYS A 275 -37.88 -24.57 16.17
C LYS A 275 -37.80 -26.06 16.49
N PRO A 276 -36.99 -26.46 17.51
CA PRO A 276 -36.74 -27.87 17.75
C PRO A 276 -38.12 -28.49 17.89
N GLN A 277 -38.42 -29.49 17.06
CA GLN A 277 -39.46 -30.43 17.43
C GLN A 277 -39.01 -30.86 18.81
N ALA A 278 -39.71 -30.35 19.84
CA ALA A 278 -39.54 -30.87 21.17
C ALA A 278 -39.69 -32.36 20.92
N ILE A 279 -38.59 -33.10 21.04
CA ILE A 279 -38.65 -34.54 21.06
C ILE A 279 -39.51 -34.77 22.28
N SER A 280 -40.81 -34.88 22.03
CA SER A 280 -41.71 -35.51 22.97
C SER A 280 -41.18 -36.92 23.00
N LEU A 281 -40.17 -37.16 23.84
CA LEU A 281 -40.11 -38.37 24.60
C LEU A 281 -41.49 -38.44 25.22
N SER A 282 -42.40 -39.11 24.54
CA SER A 282 -43.71 -39.39 25.07
C SER A 282 -43.42 -40.02 26.43
N GLY A 283 -44.09 -39.55 27.49
CA GLY A 283 -43.97 -40.19 28.79
C GLY A 283 -44.29 -41.69 28.75
N GLU A 284 -44.85 -42.19 27.65
CA GLU A 284 -45.04 -43.62 27.38
C GLU A 284 -43.73 -44.38 27.15
N ASP A 285 -42.72 -43.83 26.46
CA ASP A 285 -41.46 -44.56 26.25
C ASP A 285 -40.63 -44.66 27.55
N TYR A 286 -40.76 -43.66 28.45
CA TYR A 286 -40.14 -43.72 29.78
C TYR A 286 -40.84 -44.73 30.71
N LEU A 287 -42.17 -44.88 30.58
CA LEU A 287 -42.92 -45.88 31.34
C LEU A 287 -42.77 -47.31 30.77
N LEU A 288 -42.64 -47.48 29.46
CA LEU A 288 -42.41 -48.78 28.82
C LEU A 288 -41.00 -49.32 29.06
N ASN A 289 -39.97 -48.48 29.13
CA ASN A 289 -38.63 -48.94 29.52
C ASN A 289 -38.55 -49.32 31.00
N ASN A 290 -39.13 -48.51 31.91
CA ASN A 290 -39.16 -48.87 33.34
C ASN A 290 -39.99 -50.12 33.65
N ARG A 291 -40.97 -50.48 32.82
CA ARG A 291 -41.74 -51.73 32.98
C ARG A 291 -40.95 -52.98 32.56
N ARG A 292 -40.06 -52.84 31.56
CA ARG A 292 -39.25 -53.94 31.02
C ARG A 292 -38.11 -54.34 31.97
N ASP A 293 -37.60 -53.40 32.76
CA ASP A 293 -36.58 -53.67 33.78
C ASP A 293 -37.17 -54.35 35.04
N ALA A 294 -38.45 -54.15 35.33
CA ALA A 294 -39.14 -54.78 36.46
C ALA A 294 -39.54 -56.26 36.23
N GLU A 295 -39.63 -56.72 34.98
CA GLU A 295 -39.98 -58.12 34.66
C GLU A 295 -38.75 -59.05 34.57
N ASN A 296 -37.53 -58.52 34.42
CA ASN A 296 -36.29 -59.31 34.32
C ASN A 296 -35.60 -59.58 35.68
N THR A 297 -36.24 -59.26 36.80
CA THR A 297 -35.71 -59.46 38.16
C THR A 297 -36.45 -60.52 38.99
N LYS A 298 -37.20 -61.43 38.34
CA LYS A 298 -37.73 -62.66 38.94
C LYS A 298 -37.13 -63.89 38.28
#